data_AF-A0AAW1Y117-F1
#
_entry.id   AF-A0AAW1Y117-F1
#
_cell.length_a   1.000
_cell.length_b   1.000
_cell.length_c   1.000
_cell.angle_alpha   90.00
_cell.angle_beta   90.00
_cell.angle_gamma   90.00
#
_symmetry.space_group_name_H-M   'P 1'
#
loop_
_entity.id
_entity.type
_entity.pdbx_description
1 polymer ?
#
loop_
_entity_poly.entity_id
_entity_poly.type
_entity_poly.pdbx_seq_one_letter_code
_entity_poly.pdbx_strand_id
1 'polypeptide(L)'
;MVTNAKTFEVLSRGEEENYKKQKQVMSVEFLVATSNVPTREVQFIRYSHQQLDGSLIVVDVSVDELQSIPRPSVRSICRRRLSECLIRDLQNGYSFVTWMENIDVREKEKELHAKFKHFVESGFAFGAQRWMSTLQRQAERFLYSMGINTSLGGTVITAEGRRSLATVTNKMMVSFCNNICNSPHHHLSTSNKTRGRPMEVKTNKRRDDPDKPSGLNRTAGCIVLHLSQHTRISDFLRDAQKRHLWENMSMNSSVHVLANVTIGLDPRNCISVLAISSHNDVLIFQECCDYL
;
A
#
# COMPACT_ATOMS: atom_id res chain seq x y z
N MET A 1 -1.95 4.22 0.60
CA MET A 1 -2.50 2.91 0.16
C MET A 1 -4.00 2.92 0.33
N VAL A 2 -4.70 2.02 -0.36
CA VAL A 2 -6.15 1.81 -0.19
C VAL A 2 -6.36 0.66 0.80
N THR A 3 -7.11 0.89 1.88
CA THR A 3 -7.50 -0.15 2.86
C THR A 3 -8.84 -0.77 2.56
N ASN A 4 -9.78 0.07 2.16
CA ASN A 4 -11.14 -0.30 1.89
C ASN A 4 -11.59 0.45 0.63
N ALA A 5 -12.28 -0.24 -0.26
CA ALA A 5 -12.90 0.35 -1.43
C ALA A 5 -14.22 -0.37 -1.66
N LYS A 6 -15.30 0.41 -1.73
CA LYS A 6 -16.65 -0.11 -1.96
C LYS A 6 -17.31 0.68 -3.07
N THR A 7 -17.77 -0.03 -4.09
CA THR A 7 -18.69 0.53 -5.09
C THR A 7 -20.10 0.48 -4.52
N PHE A 8 -20.76 1.64 -4.42
CA PHE A 8 -22.15 1.72 -3.98
C PHE A 8 -23.13 1.53 -5.14
N GLU A 9 -22.82 2.15 -6.27
CA GLU A 9 -23.72 2.20 -7.41
C GLU A 9 -22.92 2.31 -8.72
N VAL A 10 -23.40 1.65 -9.76
CA VAL A 10 -22.88 1.82 -11.13
C VAL A 10 -23.90 2.63 -11.90
N LEU A 11 -23.60 3.92 -12.11
CA LEU A 11 -24.50 4.89 -12.75
C LEU A 11 -24.63 4.65 -14.26
N SER A 12 -23.56 4.14 -14.89
CA SER A 12 -23.59 3.71 -16.28
C SER A 12 -22.58 2.60 -16.50
N ARG A 13 -23.05 1.45 -17.01
CA ARG A 13 -22.21 0.39 -17.58
C ARG A 13 -22.02 0.72 -19.06
N GLY A 14 -20.79 0.69 -19.55
CA GLY A 14 -20.53 0.82 -20.98
C GLY A 14 -21.26 -0.28 -21.75
N GLU A 15 -21.62 -0.01 -23.00
CA GLU A 15 -22.22 -1.01 -23.90
C GLU A 15 -21.37 -2.30 -23.90
N GLU A 16 -22.06 -3.45 -23.86
CA GLU A 16 -21.54 -4.77 -23.45
C GLU A 16 -20.31 -5.26 -24.22
N GLU A 17 -20.02 -4.69 -25.39
CA GLU A 17 -18.94 -5.17 -26.25
C GLU A 17 -17.59 -4.47 -26.06
N ASN A 18 -17.47 -3.42 -25.23
CA ASN A 18 -16.20 -2.66 -25.25
C ASN A 18 -15.73 -1.92 -23.98
N TYR A 19 -16.46 -1.94 -22.85
CA TYR A 19 -16.05 -1.24 -21.60
C TYR A 19 -15.58 0.22 -21.78
N LYS A 20 -15.95 0.88 -22.88
CA LYS A 20 -15.36 2.16 -23.32
C LYS A 20 -15.66 3.32 -22.39
N LYS A 21 -16.74 3.25 -21.60
CA LYS A 21 -17.18 4.27 -20.66
C LYS A 21 -17.82 3.62 -19.43
N GLN A 22 -17.40 3.98 -18.23
CA GLN A 22 -18.05 3.54 -16.99
C GLN A 22 -18.17 4.70 -16.01
N LYS A 23 -19.29 4.78 -15.29
CA LYS A 23 -19.50 5.71 -14.18
C LYS A 23 -19.94 4.92 -12.96
N GLN A 24 -19.28 5.15 -11.82
CA GLN A 24 -19.61 4.47 -10.57
C GLN A 24 -19.38 5.36 -9.36
N VAL A 25 -20.22 5.22 -8.35
CA VAL A 25 -20.07 5.88 -7.05
C VAL A 25 -19.30 4.96 -6.12
N MET A 26 -18.22 5.46 -5.52
CA MET A 26 -17.32 4.70 -4.66
C MET A 26 -17.10 5.40 -3.31
N SER A 27 -16.95 4.62 -2.23
CA SER A 27 -16.20 5.04 -1.04
C SER A 27 -14.83 4.36 -1.07
N VAL A 28 -13.79 5.12 -0.78
CA VAL A 28 -12.43 4.61 -0.62
C VAL A 28 -11.82 5.19 0.64
N GLU A 29 -11.20 4.32 1.43
CA GLU A 29 -10.37 4.69 2.56
C GLU A 29 -8.89 4.62 2.18
N PHE A 30 -8.18 5.72 2.41
CA PHE A 30 -6.74 5.84 2.22
C PHE A 30 -6.01 5.80 3.57
N LEU A 31 -4.94 5.01 3.63
CA LEU A 31 -4.00 4.98 4.76
C LEU A 31 -2.59 5.37 4.36
N VAL A 32 -1.83 5.78 5.38
CA VAL A 32 -0.36 5.72 5.43
C VAL A 32 0.02 4.73 6.52
N ALA A 33 1.11 4.00 6.33
CA ALA A 33 1.69 3.00 7.24
C ALA A 33 2.23 3.61 8.56
N THR A 34 1.42 4.37 9.27
CA THR A 34 1.70 5.04 10.54
C THR A 34 0.40 5.23 11.30
N SER A 35 0.45 5.14 12.62
CA SER A 35 -0.67 5.46 13.51
C SER A 35 -0.83 6.96 13.75
N ASN A 36 0.20 7.74 13.50
CA ASN A 36 0.24 9.19 13.76
C ASN A 36 -0.41 10.04 12.66
N VAL A 37 -0.88 9.41 11.58
CA VAL A 37 -1.61 10.07 10.49
C VAL A 37 -2.96 9.36 10.38
N PRO A 38 -4.09 10.07 10.54
CA PRO A 38 -5.41 9.46 10.44
C PRO A 38 -5.69 8.94 9.02
N THR A 39 -6.56 7.95 8.91
CA THR A 39 -7.04 7.51 7.60
C THR A 39 -7.97 8.56 6.99
N ARG A 40 -8.06 8.55 5.66
CA ARG A 40 -8.89 9.48 4.89
C ARG A 40 -9.92 8.70 4.11
N GLU A 41 -11.18 8.76 4.53
CA GLU A 41 -12.30 8.23 3.76
C GLU A 41 -12.80 9.31 2.80
N VAL A 42 -12.98 8.95 1.53
CA VAL A 42 -13.51 9.82 0.49
C VAL A 42 -14.58 9.09 -0.29
N GLN A 43 -15.71 9.77 -0.50
CA GLN A 43 -16.74 9.32 -1.43
C GLN A 43 -16.69 10.15 -2.71
N PHE A 44 -16.62 9.49 -3.85
CA PHE A 44 -16.48 10.13 -5.15
C PHE A 44 -17.14 9.33 -6.27
N ILE A 45 -17.45 10.02 -7.36
CA ILE A 45 -17.82 9.41 -8.63
C ILE A 45 -16.53 9.18 -9.41
N ARG A 46 -16.33 7.93 -9.85
CA ARG A 46 -15.29 7.56 -10.81
C ARG A 46 -15.91 7.47 -12.20
N TYR A 47 -15.35 8.23 -13.13
CA TYR A 47 -15.59 8.09 -14.56
C TYR A 47 -14.35 7.49 -15.21
N SER A 48 -14.52 6.40 -15.96
CA SER A 48 -13.46 5.87 -16.83
C SER A 48 -13.91 5.95 -18.28
N HIS A 49 -12.98 6.29 -19.17
CA HIS A 49 -13.23 6.37 -20.60
C HIS A 49 -12.00 5.99 -21.42
N GLN A 50 -12.17 5.03 -22.34
CA GLN A 50 -11.18 4.75 -23.37
C GLN A 50 -11.40 5.68 -24.57
N GLN A 51 -10.38 6.48 -24.88
CA GLN A 51 -10.33 7.41 -25.99
C GLN A 51 -10.16 6.69 -27.34
N LEU A 52 -10.37 7.42 -28.44
CA LEU A 52 -10.26 6.90 -29.81
C LEU A 52 -8.85 6.41 -30.15
N ASP A 53 -7.82 7.01 -29.55
CA ASP A 53 -6.42 6.62 -29.70
C ASP A 53 -6.02 5.42 -28.83
N GLY A 54 -6.97 4.84 -28.08
CA GLY A 54 -6.76 3.71 -27.18
C GLY A 54 -6.37 4.09 -25.75
N SER A 55 -6.10 5.38 -25.48
CA SER A 55 -5.74 5.89 -24.15
C SER A 55 -6.89 5.73 -23.15
N LEU A 56 -6.61 5.37 -21.90
CA LEU A 56 -7.59 5.26 -20.82
C LEU A 56 -7.50 6.47 -19.89
N ILE A 57 -8.60 7.18 -19.72
CA ILE A 57 -8.74 8.26 -18.74
C ILE A 57 -9.59 7.75 -17.58
N VAL A 58 -9.14 8.00 -16.36
CA VAL A 58 -9.90 7.80 -15.12
C VAL A 58 -9.97 9.12 -14.36
N VAL A 59 -11.18 9.61 -14.12
CA VAL A 59 -11.44 10.85 -13.39
C VAL A 59 -12.24 10.54 -12.13
N ASP A 60 -11.78 11.07 -11.00
CA ASP A 60 -12.45 10.99 -9.71
C ASP A 60 -12.87 12.38 -9.26
N VAL A 61 -14.13 12.53 -8.86
CA VAL A 61 -14.69 13.78 -8.31
C VAL A 61 -15.63 13.51 -7.15
N SER A 62 -15.45 14.19 -6.01
CA SER A 62 -16.30 14.00 -4.84
C SER A 62 -17.76 14.36 -5.13
N VAL A 63 -18.69 13.56 -4.60
CA VAL A 63 -20.14 13.76 -4.79
C VAL A 63 -20.59 15.13 -4.26
N ASP A 64 -20.00 15.58 -3.15
CA ASP A 64 -20.26 16.89 -2.53
C ASP A 64 -19.93 18.08 -3.45
N GLU A 65 -19.06 17.92 -4.45
CA GLU A 65 -18.69 18.96 -5.42
C GLU A 65 -19.76 19.15 -6.51
N LEU A 66 -20.59 18.13 -6.73
CA LEU A 66 -21.67 18.14 -7.73
C LEU A 66 -22.99 18.71 -7.17
N GLN A 67 -23.07 18.96 -5.87
CA GLN A 67 -24.27 19.53 -5.24
C GLN A 67 -24.23 21.07 -5.33
N SER A 68 -25.33 21.67 -5.81
CA SER A 68 -25.49 23.13 -5.95
C SER A 68 -25.40 23.90 -4.62
N ILE A 69 -25.60 23.20 -3.50
CA ILE A 69 -25.32 23.69 -2.16
C ILE A 69 -24.37 22.68 -1.53
N PRO A 70 -23.06 22.97 -1.39
CA PRO A 70 -22.11 22.04 -0.80
C PRO A 70 -22.38 21.92 0.70
N ARG A 71 -23.38 21.11 1.08
CA ARG A 71 -23.55 20.66 2.45
C ARG A 71 -22.47 19.61 2.67
N PRO A 72 -21.47 19.86 3.52
CA PRO A 72 -20.56 18.79 3.89
C PRO A 72 -21.40 17.66 4.44
N SER A 73 -21.27 16.46 3.88
CA SER A 73 -21.57 15.31 4.72
C SER A 73 -20.69 15.48 5.96
N VAL A 74 -21.31 15.56 7.14
CA VAL A 74 -20.65 15.84 8.43
C VAL A 74 -19.52 14.81 8.73
N ARG A 75 -19.41 13.76 7.90
CA ARG A 75 -18.49 12.63 8.02
C ARG A 75 -17.25 12.70 7.13
N SER A 76 -17.20 13.55 6.09
CA SER A 76 -16.08 13.56 5.13
C SER A 76 -15.02 14.62 5.52
N ILE A 77 -14.00 14.19 6.28
CA ILE A 77 -12.80 15.01 6.61
C ILE A 77 -11.98 15.33 5.34
N CYS A 78 -12.13 14.52 4.28
CA CYS A 78 -11.33 14.58 3.07
C CYS A 78 -12.23 14.59 1.83
N ARG A 79 -12.03 15.56 0.94
CA ARG A 79 -12.75 15.69 -0.33
C ARG A 79 -11.76 15.55 -1.48
N ARG A 80 -12.05 14.71 -2.46
CA ARG A 80 -11.27 14.62 -3.69
C ARG A 80 -11.90 15.55 -4.71
N ARG A 81 -11.21 16.66 -4.98
CA ARG A 81 -11.52 17.51 -6.14
C ARG A 81 -11.12 16.78 -7.42
N LEU A 82 -11.43 17.36 -8.58
CA LEU A 82 -11.08 16.82 -9.89
C LEU A 82 -9.64 16.25 -9.90
N SER A 83 -9.56 14.91 -9.87
CA SER A 83 -8.32 14.15 -9.89
C SER A 83 -8.38 13.18 -11.06
N GLU A 84 -7.27 13.05 -11.79
CA GLU A 84 -7.25 12.37 -13.09
C GLU A 84 -6.03 11.47 -13.22
N CYS A 85 -6.22 10.32 -13.86
CA CYS A 85 -5.18 9.40 -14.27
C CYS A 85 -5.36 9.08 -15.75
N LEU A 86 -4.36 9.44 -16.56
CA LEU A 86 -4.27 9.13 -17.99
C LEU A 86 -3.25 8.00 -18.17
N ILE A 87 -3.67 6.92 -18.83
CA ILE A 87 -2.84 5.76 -19.15
C ILE A 87 -2.80 5.61 -20.67
N ARG A 88 -1.59 5.67 -21.24
CA ARG A 88 -1.37 5.52 -22.69
C ARG A 88 -0.47 4.32 -22.94
N ASP A 89 -0.86 3.46 -23.86
CA ASP A 89 0.00 2.37 -24.33
C ASP A 89 1.12 2.94 -25.22
N LEU A 90 2.36 2.52 -24.95
CA LEU A 90 3.53 2.90 -25.75
C LEU A 90 3.87 1.85 -26.82
N GLN A 91 3.08 0.78 -26.96
CA GLN A 91 3.25 -0.31 -27.94
C GLN A 91 4.59 -1.06 -27.83
N ASN A 92 5.26 -0.95 -26.69
CA ASN A 92 6.55 -1.58 -26.41
C ASN A 92 6.51 -2.43 -25.13
N GLY A 93 5.31 -2.75 -24.63
CA GLY A 93 5.09 -3.44 -23.37
C GLY A 93 5.08 -2.53 -22.14
N TYR A 94 5.22 -1.21 -22.32
CA TYR A 94 5.11 -0.21 -21.25
C TYR A 94 3.92 0.71 -21.46
N SER A 95 3.51 1.38 -20.39
CA SER A 95 2.47 2.40 -20.42
C SER A 95 3.01 3.73 -19.87
N PHE A 96 2.68 4.83 -20.55
CA PHE A 96 2.91 6.16 -20.04
C PHE A 96 1.74 6.58 -19.16
N VAL A 97 1.99 6.83 -17.88
CA VAL A 97 0.98 7.18 -16.90
C VAL A 97 1.19 8.60 -16.41
N THR A 98 0.15 9.43 -16.48
CA THR A 98 0.11 10.77 -15.86
C THR A 98 -0.97 10.78 -14.79
N TRP A 99 -0.62 11.21 -13.58
CA TRP A 99 -1.56 11.27 -12.46
C TRP A 99 -1.57 12.69 -11.87
N MET A 100 -2.76 13.27 -11.79
CA MET A 100 -3.05 14.53 -11.12
C MET A 100 -3.95 14.26 -9.92
N GLU A 101 -3.50 14.63 -8.73
CA GLU A 101 -4.24 14.42 -7.49
C GLU A 101 -4.58 15.77 -6.86
N ASN A 102 -5.87 16.03 -6.68
CA ASN A 102 -6.37 17.24 -6.06
C ASN A 102 -7.30 16.88 -4.89
N ILE A 103 -6.80 17.02 -3.67
CA ILE A 103 -7.52 16.70 -2.45
C ILE A 103 -7.61 17.95 -1.57
N ASP A 104 -8.80 18.18 -1.03
CA ASP A 104 -9.09 19.18 0.00
C ASP A 104 -9.34 18.46 1.33
N VAL A 105 -8.50 18.72 2.32
CA VAL A 105 -8.55 18.06 3.63
C VAL A 105 -8.91 19.08 4.69
N ARG A 106 -10.01 18.83 5.40
CA ARG A 106 -10.45 19.63 6.55
C ARG A 106 -9.96 19.02 7.85
N GLU A 107 -8.67 18.69 7.90
CA GLU A 107 -8.01 18.17 9.09
C GLU A 107 -7.77 19.34 10.04
N LYS A 108 -8.19 19.24 11.31
CA LYS A 108 -7.84 20.26 12.28
C LYS A 108 -6.34 20.13 12.56
N GLU A 109 -5.63 21.24 12.59
CA GLU A 109 -4.17 21.27 12.81
C GLU A 109 -3.72 20.56 14.11
N LYS A 110 -4.62 20.39 15.08
CA LYS A 110 -4.39 19.66 16.34
C LYS A 110 -4.41 18.13 16.22
N GLU A 111 -4.90 17.58 15.11
CA GLU A 111 -5.04 16.12 14.91
C GLU A 111 -3.81 15.50 14.25
N LEU A 112 -2.97 16.30 13.57
CA LEU A 112 -1.77 15.83 12.90
C LEU A 112 -0.53 16.05 13.78
N HIS A 113 0.21 14.97 14.05
CA HIS A 113 1.45 15.10 14.79
C HIS A 113 2.46 15.96 14.00
N ALA A 114 3.04 16.99 14.64
CA ALA A 114 3.96 17.96 14.01
C ALA A 114 5.06 17.34 13.13
N LYS A 115 5.56 16.14 13.48
CA LYS A 115 6.57 15.38 12.75
C LYS A 115 6.12 14.91 11.36
N PHE A 116 4.82 14.69 11.17
CA PHE A 116 4.23 14.22 9.92
C PHE A 116 3.56 15.32 9.11
N LYS A 117 3.45 16.54 9.67
CA LYS A 117 2.82 17.68 9.00
C LYS A 117 3.41 17.93 7.60
N HIS A 118 4.73 18.09 7.52
CA HIS A 118 5.39 18.31 6.24
C HIS A 118 5.24 17.12 5.27
N PHE A 119 5.29 15.88 5.77
CA PHE A 119 5.11 14.67 4.95
C PHE A 119 3.69 14.59 4.34
N VAL A 120 2.68 15.09 5.04
CA VAL A 120 1.30 15.14 4.57
C VAL A 120 1.07 16.32 3.62
N GLU A 121 1.50 17.52 4.01
CA GLU A 121 1.29 18.76 3.24
C GLU A 121 2.04 18.80 1.92
N SER A 122 3.22 18.16 1.85
CA SER A 122 3.97 17.99 0.60
C SER A 122 3.30 17.06 -0.42
N GLY A 123 2.24 16.33 -0.01
CA GLY A 123 1.59 15.34 -0.87
C GLY A 123 2.29 13.98 -0.91
N PHE A 124 3.41 13.76 -0.21
CA PHE A 124 4.05 12.42 -0.16
C PHE A 124 3.16 11.35 0.46
N ALA A 125 2.29 11.73 1.39
CA ALA A 125 1.37 10.81 2.08
C ALA A 125 0.21 10.31 1.19
N PHE A 126 -0.43 11.24 0.47
CA PHE A 126 -1.74 11.03 -0.16
C PHE A 126 -1.83 11.61 -1.60
N GLY A 127 -0.73 12.07 -2.17
CA GLY A 127 -0.67 12.71 -3.48
C GLY A 127 -0.31 11.74 -4.61
N ALA A 128 -0.23 12.30 -5.83
CA ALA A 128 0.00 11.57 -7.06
C ALA A 128 1.27 10.69 -7.04
N GLN A 129 2.35 11.18 -6.43
CA GLN A 129 3.60 10.40 -6.28
C GLN A 129 3.36 9.07 -5.55
N ARG A 130 2.59 9.10 -4.47
CA ARG A 130 2.25 7.89 -3.71
C ARG A 130 1.40 6.92 -4.53
N TRP A 131 0.47 7.45 -5.32
CA TRP A 131 -0.39 6.65 -6.19
C TRP A 131 0.39 6.03 -7.33
N MET A 132 1.31 6.76 -7.94
CA MET A 132 2.22 6.27 -8.96
C MET A 132 3.09 5.13 -8.43
N SER A 133 3.74 5.30 -7.27
CA SER A 133 4.54 4.23 -6.63
C SER A 133 3.70 3.00 -6.30
N THR A 134 2.45 3.20 -5.87
CA THR A 134 1.54 2.08 -5.58
C THR A 134 1.15 1.35 -6.87
N LEU A 135 0.83 2.09 -7.94
CA LEU A 135 0.48 1.53 -9.25
C LEU A 135 1.66 0.75 -9.84
N GLN A 136 2.86 1.33 -9.82
CA GLN A 136 4.08 0.68 -10.28
C GLN A 136 4.32 -0.63 -9.53
N ARG A 137 4.27 -0.61 -8.18
CA ARG A 137 4.44 -1.82 -7.37
C ARG A 137 3.42 -2.92 -7.71
N GLN A 138 2.16 -2.55 -7.94
CA GLN A 138 1.13 -3.53 -8.30
C GLN A 138 1.32 -4.06 -9.72
N ALA A 139 1.74 -3.21 -10.67
CA ALA A 139 2.06 -3.62 -12.03
C ALA A 139 3.26 -4.60 -12.05
N GLU A 140 4.35 -4.28 -11.35
CA GLU A 140 5.52 -5.16 -11.26
C GLU A 140 5.16 -6.53 -10.65
N ARG A 141 4.38 -6.55 -9.56
CA ARG A 141 3.88 -7.80 -8.97
C ARG A 141 2.98 -8.59 -9.91
N PHE A 142 2.12 -7.90 -10.66
CA PHE A 142 1.24 -8.53 -11.64
C PHE A 142 2.06 -9.20 -12.75
N LEU A 143 3.02 -8.46 -13.34
CA LEU A 143 3.93 -9.00 -14.36
C LEU A 143 4.75 -10.18 -13.84
N TYR A 144 5.29 -10.08 -12.63
CA TYR A 144 6.00 -11.17 -11.97
C TYR A 144 5.11 -12.42 -11.83
N SER A 145 3.86 -12.25 -11.39
CA SER A 145 2.91 -13.37 -11.26
C SER A 145 2.58 -14.03 -12.61
N MET A 146 2.61 -13.26 -13.70
CA MET A 146 2.44 -13.77 -15.06
C MET A 146 3.72 -14.40 -15.64
N GLY A 147 4.89 -14.16 -15.02
CA GLY A 147 6.19 -14.58 -15.55
C GLY A 147 6.69 -13.69 -16.69
N ILE A 148 6.22 -12.45 -16.77
CA ILE A 148 6.70 -11.45 -17.73
C ILE A 148 7.85 -10.70 -17.06
N ASN A 149 8.99 -10.54 -17.75
CA ASN A 149 10.19 -9.84 -17.28
C ASN A 149 10.90 -10.45 -16.04
N THR A 150 10.69 -11.73 -15.72
CA THR A 150 11.48 -12.39 -14.66
C THR A 150 12.91 -12.60 -15.13
N SER A 151 13.89 -12.05 -14.41
CA SER A 151 15.32 -12.24 -14.70
C SER A 151 15.66 -13.73 -14.79
N LEU A 152 16.37 -14.14 -15.85
CA LEU A 152 16.74 -15.53 -16.15
C LEU A 152 17.74 -16.18 -15.16
N GLY A 153 18.19 -15.45 -14.14
CA GLY A 153 19.30 -15.87 -13.30
C GLY A 153 18.90 -16.17 -11.86
N GLY A 154 18.72 -17.45 -11.52
CA GLY A 154 19.11 -17.92 -10.19
C GLY A 154 18.22 -18.94 -9.48
N THR A 155 16.92 -19.04 -9.77
CA THR A 155 16.07 -20.08 -9.17
C THR A 155 14.85 -20.35 -10.06
N VAL A 156 14.67 -21.59 -10.52
CA VAL A 156 13.53 -21.99 -11.36
C VAL A 156 12.27 -22.07 -10.48
N ILE A 157 11.65 -20.92 -10.19
CA ILE A 157 10.33 -20.87 -9.56
C ILE A 157 9.29 -21.14 -10.65
N THR A 158 8.47 -22.17 -10.45
CA THR A 158 7.37 -22.52 -11.35
C THR A 158 6.37 -21.36 -11.50
N ALA A 159 5.56 -21.36 -12.56
CA ALA A 159 4.54 -20.33 -12.75
C ALA A 159 3.57 -20.27 -11.56
N GLU A 160 3.16 -21.43 -11.04
CA GLU A 160 2.33 -21.58 -9.84
C GLU A 160 3.04 -21.02 -8.60
N GLY A 161 4.34 -21.28 -8.46
CA GLY A 161 5.17 -20.74 -7.39
C GLY A 161 5.21 -19.21 -7.42
N ARG A 162 5.35 -18.59 -8.60
CA ARG A 162 5.35 -17.12 -8.75
C ARG A 162 4.01 -16.50 -8.36
N ARG A 163 2.89 -17.07 -8.84
CA ARG A 163 1.53 -16.63 -8.47
C ARG A 163 1.29 -16.75 -6.97
N SER A 164 1.74 -17.86 -6.38
CA SER A 164 1.62 -18.10 -4.93
C SER A 164 2.44 -17.10 -4.13
N LEU A 165 3.69 -16.84 -4.54
CA LEU A 165 4.57 -15.87 -3.88
C LEU A 165 4.03 -14.44 -3.98
N ALA A 166 3.55 -14.03 -5.15
CA ALA A 166 2.90 -12.73 -5.35
C ALA A 166 1.64 -12.59 -4.46
N THR A 167 0.84 -13.65 -4.34
CA THR A 167 -0.35 -13.67 -3.48
C THR A 167 0.02 -13.57 -2.00
N VAL A 168 1.00 -14.34 -1.54
CA VAL A 168 1.45 -14.35 -0.15
C VAL A 168 2.04 -13.00 0.23
N THR A 169 2.94 -12.44 -0.57
CA THR A 169 3.55 -11.11 -0.30
C THR A 169 2.52 -9.99 -0.30
N ASN A 170 1.54 -10.02 -1.21
CA ASN A 170 0.44 -9.06 -1.17
C ASN A 170 -0.39 -9.20 0.13
N LYS A 171 -0.72 -10.43 0.55
CA LYS A 171 -1.43 -10.68 1.82
C LYS A 171 -0.61 -10.21 3.03
N MET A 172 0.71 -10.44 3.04
CA MET A 172 1.62 -9.96 4.10
C MET A 172 1.61 -8.43 4.17
N MET A 173 1.75 -7.76 3.03
CA MET A 173 1.76 -6.29 2.94
C MET A 173 0.42 -5.69 3.41
N VAL A 174 -0.71 -6.20 2.91
CA VAL A 174 -2.04 -5.76 3.33
C VAL A 174 -2.23 -6.00 4.84
N SER A 175 -1.82 -7.16 5.35
CA SER A 175 -1.93 -7.46 6.78
C SER A 175 -1.07 -6.52 7.63
N PHE A 176 0.16 -6.25 7.22
CA PHE A 176 1.06 -5.33 7.92
C PHE A 176 0.45 -3.94 8.00
N CYS A 177 0.02 -3.38 6.87
CA CYS A 177 -0.61 -2.06 6.83
C CYS A 177 -1.90 -1.99 7.66
N ASN A 178 -2.74 -3.01 7.59
CA ASN A 178 -3.97 -3.05 8.40
C ASN A 178 -3.68 -3.14 9.91
N ASN A 179 -2.57 -3.76 10.31
CA ASN A 179 -2.23 -3.92 11.73
C ASN A 179 -1.56 -2.67 12.34
N ILE A 180 -0.80 -1.90 11.56
CA ILE A 180 -0.10 -0.69 12.05
C ILE A 180 -0.95 0.57 11.97
N CYS A 181 -1.96 0.60 11.10
CA CYS A 181 -2.79 1.78 10.87
C CYS A 181 -3.96 1.88 11.86
N ASN A 182 -4.60 3.06 11.91
CA ASN A 182 -5.77 3.35 12.73
C ASN A 182 -7.05 3.35 11.86
N SER A 183 -7.27 2.30 11.07
CA SER A 183 -8.51 2.21 10.28
C SER A 183 -9.70 1.94 11.23
N PRO A 184 -10.77 2.75 11.22
CA PRO A 184 -11.99 2.51 11.99
C PRO A 184 -12.70 1.20 11.61
N HIS A 185 -12.41 0.62 10.44
CA HIS A 185 -12.94 -0.69 10.04
C HIS A 185 -12.27 -1.86 10.79
N HIS A 186 -11.20 -1.60 11.53
CA HIS A 186 -10.52 -2.59 12.33
C HIS A 186 -10.67 -2.22 13.82
N HIS A 187 -11.30 -3.11 14.59
CA HIS A 187 -11.45 -2.94 16.04
C HIS A 187 -10.10 -3.08 16.75
N LEU A 188 -9.32 -2.01 16.74
CA LEU A 188 -8.00 -1.97 17.34
C LEU A 188 -8.08 -1.46 18.78
N SER A 189 -7.47 -2.20 19.72
CA SER A 189 -7.26 -1.73 21.08
C SER A 189 -5.83 -1.23 21.23
N THR A 190 -5.65 0.07 21.48
CA THR A 190 -4.34 0.70 21.67
C THR A 190 -4.02 0.79 23.16
N SER A 191 -2.86 0.26 23.60
CA SER A 191 -2.37 0.45 24.97
C SER A 191 -1.26 1.50 24.98
N ASN A 192 -1.65 2.78 25.10
CA ASN A 192 -0.72 3.91 25.20
C ASN A 192 -0.30 4.14 26.65
N LYS A 193 0.48 3.24 27.25
CA LYS A 193 1.13 3.50 28.55
C LYS A 193 2.52 2.88 28.62
N THR A 194 3.47 3.41 27.86
CA THR A 194 4.89 3.34 28.24
C THR A 194 5.42 4.75 28.48
N ARG A 195 5.71 5.04 29.75
CA ARG A 195 6.23 6.33 30.23
C ARG A 195 7.50 6.71 29.45
N GLY A 196 7.43 7.77 28.64
CA GLY A 196 8.61 8.51 28.17
C GLY A 196 9.31 8.03 26.88
N ARG A 197 8.79 7.03 26.15
CA ARG A 197 9.26 6.70 24.79
C ARG A 197 8.07 6.60 23.83
N PRO A 198 8.19 7.03 22.56
CA PRO A 198 7.11 6.95 21.57
C PRO A 198 6.97 5.52 21.04
N MET A 199 6.60 4.57 21.90
CA MET A 199 6.30 3.20 21.52
C MET A 199 4.79 2.98 21.61
N GLU A 200 4.16 2.58 20.51
CA GLU A 200 2.72 2.35 20.43
C GLU A 200 2.45 0.86 20.26
N VAL A 201 2.06 0.19 21.35
CA VAL A 201 1.69 -1.23 21.28
C VAL A 201 0.21 -1.36 20.95
N LYS A 202 -0.06 -1.99 19.81
CA LYS A 202 -1.41 -2.24 19.30
C LYS A 202 -1.76 -3.71 19.43
N THR A 203 -2.93 -4.01 19.98
CA THR A 203 -3.42 -5.39 20.00
C THR A 203 -4.65 -5.48 19.12
N ASN A 204 -4.59 -6.32 18.10
CA ASN A 204 -5.72 -6.57 17.21
C ASN A 204 -6.36 -7.91 17.58
N LYS A 205 -7.60 -7.85 18.06
CA LYS A 205 -8.41 -9.06 18.23
C LYS A 205 -9.31 -9.18 17.00
N ARG A 206 -8.86 -9.93 15.99
CA ARG A 206 -9.70 -10.27 14.84
C ARG A 206 -10.89 -11.08 15.34
N ARG A 207 -12.09 -10.52 15.21
CA ARG A 207 -13.35 -11.24 15.40
C ARG A 207 -13.92 -11.44 13.99
N ASP A 208 -14.20 -12.69 13.62
CA ASP A 208 -15.02 -13.07 12.47
C ASP A 208 -14.45 -12.75 11.07
N ASP A 209 -13.27 -13.31 10.72
CA ASP A 209 -12.78 -13.39 9.33
C ASP A 209 -12.89 -14.85 8.86
N PRO A 210 -13.91 -15.22 8.05
CA PRO A 210 -14.21 -16.62 7.70
C PRO A 210 -13.11 -17.30 6.88
N ASP A 211 -12.23 -16.53 6.23
CA ASP A 211 -11.14 -17.04 5.40
C ASP A 211 -9.83 -17.28 6.19
N LYS A 212 -9.85 -17.08 7.51
CA LYS A 212 -8.64 -17.20 8.35
C LYS A 212 -8.92 -17.98 9.64
N PRO A 213 -7.94 -18.75 10.15
CA PRO A 213 -8.09 -19.47 11.39
C PRO A 213 -8.35 -18.49 12.55
N SER A 214 -9.29 -18.86 13.43
CA SER A 214 -9.58 -18.11 14.64
C SER A 214 -8.33 -17.96 15.51
N GLY A 215 -7.91 -16.73 15.81
CA GLY A 215 -6.69 -16.48 16.58
C GLY A 215 -6.51 -15.02 17.02
N LEU A 216 -5.70 -14.80 18.05
CA LEU A 216 -5.33 -13.46 18.54
C LEU A 216 -4.02 -13.00 17.87
N ASN A 217 -4.09 -11.98 17.01
CA ASN A 217 -2.90 -11.39 16.39
C ASN A 217 -2.44 -10.14 17.16
N ARG A 218 -1.37 -10.26 17.94
CA ARG A 218 -0.73 -9.11 18.60
C ARG A 218 0.26 -8.46 17.64
N THR A 219 0.16 -7.15 17.41
CA THR A 219 1.11 -6.40 16.57
C THR A 219 1.67 -5.22 17.35
N ALA A 220 2.86 -5.37 17.90
CA ALA A 220 3.57 -4.22 18.47
C ALA A 220 4.27 -3.44 17.35
N GLY A 221 4.11 -2.12 17.34
CA GLY A 221 4.80 -1.22 16.41
C GLY A 221 5.55 -0.14 17.17
N CYS A 222 6.65 0.33 16.59
CA CYS A 222 7.32 1.54 17.06
C CYS A 222 7.64 2.39 15.85
N ILE A 223 7.43 3.70 15.96
CA ILE A 223 7.81 4.65 14.92
C ILE A 223 9.08 5.33 15.39
N VAL A 224 10.17 5.05 14.69
CA VAL A 224 11.46 5.70 14.92
C VAL A 224 11.69 6.71 13.81
N LEU A 225 11.90 7.97 14.20
CA LEU A 225 12.39 8.96 13.26
C LEU A 225 13.90 8.81 13.13
N HIS A 226 14.38 8.66 11.90
CA HIS A 226 15.78 8.61 11.58
C HIS A 226 16.12 9.73 10.59
N LEU A 227 17.24 10.42 10.82
CA LEU A 227 17.72 11.51 9.95
C LEU A 227 18.47 11.00 8.69
N SER A 228 18.42 9.70 8.42
CA SER A 228 19.12 9.08 7.29
C SER A 228 18.24 9.10 6.05
N GLN A 229 18.87 9.12 4.87
CA GLN A 229 18.18 8.88 3.60
C GLN A 229 17.46 7.52 3.63
N HIS A 230 16.28 7.44 3.05
CA HIS A 230 15.46 6.22 3.05
C HIS A 230 16.22 5.03 2.45
N THR A 231 17.03 5.26 1.41
CA THR A 231 17.85 4.23 0.75
C THR A 231 18.82 3.56 1.72
N ARG A 232 19.52 4.33 2.56
CA ARG A 232 20.46 3.78 3.55
C ARG A 232 19.76 2.92 4.59
N ILE A 233 18.56 3.31 5.00
CA ILE A 233 17.74 2.55 5.95
C ILE A 233 17.25 1.26 5.29
N SER A 234 16.77 1.34 4.04
CA SER A 234 16.33 0.18 3.28
C SER A 234 17.46 -0.83 3.06
N ASP A 235 18.65 -0.35 2.65
CA ASP A 235 19.84 -1.18 2.48
C ASP A 235 20.27 -1.84 3.80
N PHE A 236 20.19 -1.12 4.92
CA PHE A 236 20.47 -1.66 6.25
C PHE A 236 19.48 -2.76 6.66
N LEU A 237 18.18 -2.56 6.42
CA LEU A 237 17.13 -3.54 6.75
C LEU A 237 17.12 -4.76 5.80
N ARG A 238 17.59 -4.60 4.57
CA ARG A 238 17.70 -5.67 3.58
C ARG A 238 18.93 -6.54 3.79
N ASP A 239 19.99 -6.01 4.39
CA ASP A 239 21.24 -6.72 4.60
C ASP A 239 21.06 -7.84 5.66
N ALA A 240 21.07 -9.09 5.18
CA ALA A 240 20.95 -10.28 6.02
C ALA A 240 22.04 -10.34 7.10
N GLN A 241 23.24 -9.83 6.83
CA GLN A 241 24.34 -9.84 7.80
C GLN A 241 24.13 -8.82 8.93
N LYS A 242 23.37 -7.74 8.67
CA LYS A 242 23.04 -6.71 9.67
C LYS A 242 21.73 -6.97 10.42
N ARG A 243 21.01 -8.04 10.08
CA ARG A 243 19.70 -8.36 10.66
C ARG A 243 19.70 -8.46 12.19
N HIS A 244 20.77 -9.03 12.76
CA HIS A 244 20.96 -9.16 14.21
C HIS A 244 20.98 -7.82 14.95
N LEU A 245 21.23 -6.69 14.26
CA LEU A 245 21.25 -5.36 14.85
C LEU A 245 19.84 -4.80 15.12
N TRP A 246 18.81 -5.34 14.48
CA TRP A 246 17.43 -4.84 14.61
C TRP A 246 16.38 -5.93 14.87
N GLU A 247 16.72 -7.21 14.76
CA GLU A 247 15.84 -8.34 15.07
C GLU A 247 16.49 -9.35 16.04
N ASN A 248 15.85 -9.53 17.20
CA ASN A 248 16.34 -10.40 18.27
C ASN A 248 16.42 -11.89 17.90
N MET A 249 15.58 -12.39 16.98
CA MET A 249 15.59 -13.82 16.58
C MET A 249 16.88 -14.24 15.88
N SER A 250 17.58 -13.29 15.26
CA SER A 250 18.86 -13.53 14.57
C SER A 250 20.08 -13.22 15.44
N MET A 251 19.85 -12.82 16.70
CA MET A 251 20.95 -12.48 17.61
C MET A 251 21.82 -13.71 17.86
N ASN A 252 23.13 -13.56 17.69
CA ASN A 252 24.12 -14.64 17.82
C ASN A 252 23.94 -15.81 16.83
N SER A 253 23.22 -15.62 15.72
CA SER A 253 23.10 -16.62 14.65
C SER A 253 23.47 -16.01 13.30
N SER A 254 23.93 -16.85 12.37
CA SER A 254 24.03 -16.45 10.96
C SER A 254 22.66 -16.49 10.29
N VAL A 255 22.45 -15.55 9.38
CA VAL A 255 21.27 -15.47 8.52
C VAL A 255 21.70 -15.77 7.10
N HIS A 256 21.05 -16.74 6.47
CA HIS A 256 21.34 -17.18 5.11
C HIS A 256 20.20 -16.83 4.17
N VAL A 257 20.53 -16.27 3.02
CA VAL A 257 19.58 -16.02 1.93
C VAL A 257 19.45 -17.30 1.13
N LEU A 258 18.31 -17.99 1.26
CA LEU A 258 18.03 -19.23 0.53
C LEU A 258 17.54 -18.96 -0.89
N ALA A 259 16.76 -17.91 -1.06
CA ALA A 259 16.26 -17.46 -2.35
C ALA A 259 16.13 -15.94 -2.34
N ASN A 260 16.41 -15.32 -3.49
CA ASN A 260 16.18 -13.90 -3.71
C ASN A 260 15.57 -13.72 -5.11
N VAL A 261 14.40 -13.10 -5.16
CA VAL A 261 13.60 -13.01 -6.38
C VAL A 261 13.25 -11.57 -6.66
N THR A 262 13.75 -11.04 -7.77
CA THR A 262 13.40 -9.69 -8.21
C THR A 262 11.98 -9.66 -8.78
N ILE A 263 11.15 -8.75 -8.29
CA ILE A 263 9.76 -8.52 -8.75
C ILE A 263 9.73 -7.48 -9.88
N GLY A 264 10.66 -6.53 -9.85
CA GLY A 264 10.64 -5.31 -10.64
C GLY A 264 11.83 -5.11 -11.57
N LEU A 265 11.92 -3.91 -12.16
CA LEU A 265 13.11 -3.48 -12.88
C LEU A 265 14.26 -3.13 -11.91
N ASP A 266 13.92 -2.59 -10.74
CA ASP A 266 14.89 -2.31 -9.69
C ASP A 266 15.21 -3.61 -8.93
N PRO A 267 16.47 -4.07 -8.91
CA PRO A 267 16.86 -5.28 -8.17
C PRO A 267 16.61 -5.18 -6.66
N ARG A 268 16.42 -3.97 -6.12
CA ARG A 268 16.04 -3.75 -4.71
C ARG A 268 14.59 -4.12 -4.42
N ASN A 269 13.75 -4.18 -5.46
CA ASN A 269 12.37 -4.65 -5.37
C ASN A 269 12.35 -6.17 -5.45
N CYS A 270 12.60 -6.83 -4.32
CA CYS A 270 12.80 -8.26 -4.27
C CYS A 270 12.05 -8.96 -3.13
N ILE A 271 11.88 -10.27 -3.28
CA ILE A 271 11.35 -11.17 -2.27
C ILE A 271 12.49 -12.11 -1.88
N SER A 272 12.86 -12.08 -0.61
CA SER A 272 13.90 -12.93 -0.05
C SER A 272 13.30 -13.97 0.88
N VAL A 273 13.78 -15.21 0.77
CA VAL A 273 13.54 -16.28 1.74
C VAL A 273 14.82 -16.47 2.54
N LEU A 274 14.71 -16.29 3.86
CA LEU A 274 15.84 -16.26 4.77
C LEU A 274 15.71 -17.41 5.78
N ALA A 275 16.83 -18.05 6.09
CA ALA A 275 16.94 -19.04 7.17
C ALA A 275 17.90 -18.55 8.23
N ILE A 276 17.61 -18.88 9.49
CA ILE A 276 18.46 -18.58 10.63
C ILE A 276 19.06 -19.90 11.10
N SER A 277 20.38 -20.03 11.16
CA SER A 277 21.05 -21.29 11.47
C SER A 277 20.67 -21.89 12.84
N SER A 278 20.33 -21.07 13.81
CA SER A 278 19.84 -21.52 15.13
C SER A 278 18.37 -21.96 15.13
N HIS A 279 17.61 -21.72 14.05
CA HIS A 279 16.17 -21.97 13.92
C HIS A 279 15.85 -22.62 12.57
N ASN A 280 16.24 -23.88 12.40
CA ASN A 280 16.06 -24.64 11.15
C ASN A 280 14.59 -24.95 10.82
N ASP A 281 13.68 -24.76 11.76
CA ASP A 281 12.23 -24.93 11.63
C ASP A 281 11.51 -23.65 11.16
N VAL A 282 12.20 -22.52 11.08
CA VAL A 282 11.62 -21.22 10.74
C VAL A 282 12.25 -20.64 9.47
N LEU A 283 11.40 -20.35 8.49
CA LEU A 283 11.75 -19.56 7.32
C LEU A 283 11.16 -18.16 7.43
N ILE A 284 11.94 -17.15 7.06
CA ILE A 284 11.49 -15.77 7.05
C ILE A 284 11.31 -15.30 5.61
N PHE A 285 10.09 -14.86 5.31
CA PHE A 285 9.75 -14.18 4.07
C PHE A 285 9.88 -12.68 4.26
N GLN A 286 10.66 -12.03 3.40
CA GLN A 286 10.87 -10.59 3.40
C GLN A 286 10.63 -10.02 2.01
N GLU A 287 9.72 -9.06 1.89
CA GLU A 287 9.52 -8.29 0.66
C GLU A 287 10.10 -6.88 0.85
N CYS A 288 11.00 -6.48 -0.03
CA CYS A 288 11.58 -5.14 -0.09
C CYS A 288 11.05 -4.42 -1.34
N CYS A 289 10.72 -3.14 -1.18
CA CYS A 289 10.11 -2.31 -2.22
C CYS A 289 10.53 -0.85 -1.99
N ASP A 290 11.50 -0.37 -2.77
CA ASP A 290 11.99 1.00 -2.72
C ASP A 290 11.36 1.81 -3.86
N TYR A 291 10.20 2.41 -3.59
CA TYR A 291 9.55 3.35 -4.50
C TYR A 291 9.35 4.67 -3.76
N LEU A 292 10.20 5.66 -4.11
CA LEU A 292 10.36 7.00 -3.51
C LEU A 292 11.16 7.08 -2.19
#